data_AF-A0A267TF88-F1
#
_entry.id   AF-A0A267TF88-F1
#
_cell.length_a   1.000
_cell.length_b   1.000
_cell.length_c   1.000
_cell.angle_alpha   90.00
_cell.angle_beta   90.00
_cell.angle_gamma   90.00
#
_symmetry.space_group_name_H-M   'P 1'
#
loop_
_entity.id
_entity.type
_entity.pdbx_description
1 polymer ?
#
loop_
_entity_poly.entity_id
_entity_poly.type
_entity_poly.pdbx_seq_one_letter_code
_entity_poly.pdbx_strand_id
1 'polypeptide(L)'
;MNEIRTGRALQLEGLQYATNKVTLGFKCEARTKIELAQEAQQMGMTLSEYVDTIISTRKQHTKSNNNSELQTLLSQQKADLHHFKRKVDFYENELLQNAFQLRKGQTLEYRNIYGETVSKTITQIEDIYTILLDTVKLS
;
A
#
# COMPACT_ATOMS: atom_id res chain seq x y z
N MET A 1 -28.21 0.81 -37.74
CA MET A 1 -27.40 -0.20 -38.46
C MET A 1 -26.81 -1.11 -37.40
N ASN A 2 -27.03 -2.42 -37.51
CA ASN A 2 -26.51 -3.39 -36.55
C ASN A 2 -25.06 -3.74 -36.92
N GLU A 3 -24.12 -3.44 -36.04
CA GLU A 3 -22.71 -3.82 -36.22
C GLU A 3 -22.55 -5.34 -36.07
N ILE A 4 -22.24 -6.00 -37.19
CA ILE A 4 -21.94 -7.43 -37.21
C ILE A 4 -20.52 -7.61 -36.66
N ARG A 5 -20.40 -8.15 -35.44
CA ARG A 5 -19.11 -8.55 -34.85
C ARG A 5 -18.56 -9.79 -35.59
N THR A 6 -17.71 -9.59 -36.59
CA THR A 6 -17.06 -10.66 -37.37
C THR A 6 -15.70 -11.08 -36.81
N GLY A 7 -15.57 -11.30 -35.50
CA GLY A 7 -14.30 -11.70 -34.88
C GLY A 7 -14.26 -13.19 -34.53
N ARG A 8 -13.32 -13.96 -35.09
CA ARG A 8 -12.95 -15.27 -34.52
C ARG A 8 -12.23 -15.02 -33.19
N ALA A 9 -12.64 -15.72 -32.12
CA ALA A 9 -11.97 -15.64 -30.83
C ALA A 9 -10.53 -16.19 -30.94
N LEU A 10 -9.58 -15.46 -30.36
CA LEU A 10 -8.17 -15.84 -30.32
C LEU A 10 -7.98 -17.00 -29.32
N GLN A 11 -7.40 -18.12 -29.76
CA GLN A 11 -7.08 -19.24 -28.87
C GLN A 11 -5.78 -18.92 -28.10
N LEU A 12 -5.93 -18.53 -26.84
CA LEU A 12 -4.83 -18.04 -26.01
C LEU A 12 -3.84 -19.14 -25.61
N GLU A 13 -4.31 -20.38 -25.50
CA GLU A 13 -3.54 -21.55 -25.04
C GLU A 13 -2.35 -21.86 -25.97
N GLY A 14 -2.51 -21.69 -27.28
CA GLY A 14 -1.44 -21.89 -28.26
C GLY A 14 -0.41 -20.75 -28.34
N LEU A 15 -0.74 -19.57 -27.82
CA LEU A 15 0.12 -18.38 -27.87
C LEU A 15 1.02 -18.24 -26.64
N GLN A 16 0.67 -18.90 -25.53
CA GLN A 16 1.42 -18.83 -24.29
C GLN A 16 2.82 -19.45 -24.38
N TYR A 17 3.03 -20.38 -25.32
CA TYR A 17 4.30 -21.09 -25.53
C TYR A 17 5.00 -20.69 -26.84
N ALA A 18 4.47 -19.72 -27.58
CA ALA A 18 5.07 -19.28 -28.83
C ALA A 18 6.36 -18.46 -28.55
N THR A 19 7.49 -18.95 -29.05
CA THR A 19 8.79 -18.26 -28.95
C THR A 19 9.02 -17.25 -30.08
N ASN A 20 8.22 -17.31 -31.14
CA ASN A 20 8.34 -16.48 -32.33
C ASN A 20 7.34 -15.31 -32.29
N LYS A 21 7.67 -14.20 -32.98
CA LYS A 21 6.74 -13.07 -33.16
C LYS A 21 5.47 -13.57 -33.86
N VAL A 22 4.31 -13.19 -33.30
CA VAL A 22 2.99 -13.52 -33.83
C VAL A 22 2.31 -12.29 -34.44
N THR A 23 1.53 -12.48 -35.50
CA THR A 23 0.84 -11.38 -36.18
C THR A 23 -0.39 -10.94 -35.40
N LEU A 24 -0.44 -9.66 -35.04
CA LEU A 24 -1.64 -9.03 -34.49
C LEU A 24 -2.45 -8.39 -35.63
N GLY A 25 -3.53 -9.04 -36.06
CA GLY A 25 -4.46 -8.52 -37.06
C GLY A 25 -5.75 -8.02 -36.43
N PHE A 26 -6.09 -6.74 -36.61
CA PHE A 26 -7.37 -6.17 -36.19
C PHE A 26 -7.91 -5.21 -37.26
N LYS A 27 -9.24 -5.05 -37.29
CA LYS A 27 -9.90 -4.03 -38.10
C LYS A 27 -9.90 -2.72 -37.31
N CYS A 28 -9.54 -1.62 -37.97
CA CYS A 28 -9.64 -0.27 -37.42
C CYS A 28 -10.20 0.67 -38.48
N GLU A 29 -10.60 1.88 -38.06
CA GLU A 29 -11.01 2.92 -38.97
C GLU A 29 -9.85 3.38 -39.86
N ALA A 30 -10.17 3.76 -41.10
CA ALA A 30 -9.16 4.21 -42.06
C ALA A 30 -8.36 5.41 -41.54
N ARG A 31 -9.03 6.34 -40.85
CA ARG A 31 -8.40 7.51 -40.24
C ARG A 31 -7.34 7.12 -39.21
N THR A 32 -7.66 6.22 -38.30
CA THR A 32 -6.71 5.73 -37.28
C THR A 32 -5.49 5.07 -37.93
N LYS A 33 -5.68 4.31 -39.02
CA LYS A 33 -4.55 3.70 -39.74
C LYS A 33 -3.63 4.75 -40.36
N ILE A 34 -4.20 5.82 -40.91
CA ILE A 34 -3.44 6.92 -41.50
C ILE A 34 -2.64 7.66 -40.43
N GLU A 35 -3.28 8.01 -39.32
CA GLU A 35 -2.64 8.71 -38.19
C GLU A 35 -1.45 7.89 -37.65
N LEU A 36 -1.64 6.61 -37.34
CA LEU A 36 -0.56 5.73 -36.88
C LEU A 36 0.57 5.57 -37.90
N ALA A 37 0.26 5.55 -39.19
CA ALA A 37 1.27 5.45 -40.25
C ALA A 37 2.10 6.74 -40.36
N GLN A 38 1.47 7.91 -40.22
CA GLN A 38 2.16 9.19 -40.20
C GLN A 38 3.08 9.32 -38.99
N GLU A 39 2.62 8.92 -37.81
CA GLU A 39 3.41 8.91 -36.58
C GLU A 39 4.62 7.97 -36.70
N ALA A 40 4.42 6.76 -37.22
CA ALA A 40 5.50 5.81 -37.47
C ALA A 40 6.55 6.39 -38.43
N GLN A 41 6.10 7.03 -39.52
CA GLN A 41 6.99 7.66 -40.49
C GLN A 41 7.79 8.83 -39.87
N GLN A 42 7.16 9.66 -39.04
CA GLN A 42 7.85 10.75 -38.32
C GLN A 42 8.94 10.23 -37.38
N MET A 43 8.73 9.04 -36.79
CA MET A 43 9.72 8.39 -35.92
C MET A 43 10.74 7.53 -36.68
N GLY A 44 10.67 7.48 -38.02
CA GLY A 44 11.56 6.64 -38.83
C GLY A 44 11.37 5.14 -38.61
N MET A 45 10.18 4.73 -38.17
CA MET A 45 9.83 3.34 -37.86
C MET A 45 8.83 2.77 -38.85
N THR A 46 8.77 1.45 -38.98
CA THR A 46 7.63 0.80 -39.63
C THR A 46 6.39 0.87 -38.74
N LEU A 47 5.20 0.83 -39.34
CA LEU A 47 3.93 0.84 -38.60
C LEU A 47 3.87 -0.29 -37.55
N SER A 48 4.39 -1.48 -37.88
CA SER A 48 4.43 -2.62 -36.97
C SER A 48 5.32 -2.37 -35.76
N GLU A 49 6.49 -1.78 -35.96
CA GLU A 49 7.41 -1.43 -34.87
C GLU A 49 6.80 -0.34 -33.97
N TYR A 50 6.23 0.69 -34.59
CA TYR A 50 5.59 1.78 -33.86
C TYR A 50 4.45 1.29 -32.94
N VAL A 51 3.59 0.42 -33.47
CA VAL A 51 2.49 -0.18 -32.69
C VAL A 51 3.03 -1.08 -31.55
N ASP A 52 4.08 -1.87 -31.80
CA ASP A 52 4.71 -2.69 -30.77
C ASP A 52 5.32 -1.83 -29.64
N THR A 53 5.96 -0.71 -30.01
CA THR A 53 6.49 0.26 -29.06
C THR A 53 5.39 0.90 -28.23
N ILE A 54 4.30 1.39 -28.83
CA ILE A 54 3.18 1.98 -28.07
C ILE A 54 2.60 0.97 -27.06
N ILE A 55 2.37 -0.27 -27.50
CA ILE A 55 1.80 -1.32 -26.65
C ILE A 55 2.75 -1.65 -25.51
N SER A 56 4.05 -1.76 -25.78
CA SER A 56 5.08 -2.06 -24.78
C SER A 56 5.20 -0.95 -23.74
N THR A 57 5.25 0.31 -24.18
CA THR A 57 5.29 1.48 -23.31
C THR A 57 4.04 1.58 -22.44
N ARG A 58 2.85 1.36 -23.01
CA ARG A 58 1.60 1.33 -22.24
C ARG A 58 1.62 0.24 -21.16
N LYS A 59 2.09 -0.97 -21.48
CA LYS A 59 2.23 -2.07 -20.50
C LYS A 59 3.21 -1.73 -19.37
N GLN A 60 4.31 -1.05 -19.67
CA GLN A 60 5.27 -0.61 -18.67
C GLN A 60 4.66 0.45 -17.74
N HIS A 61 3.96 1.44 -18.27
CA HIS A 61 3.27 2.44 -17.44
C HIS A 61 2.17 1.85 -16.55
N THR A 62 1.36 0.92 -17.08
CA THR A 62 0.34 0.25 -16.27
C THR A 62 0.93 -0.62 -15.15
N LYS A 63 2.08 -1.26 -15.38
CA LYS A 63 2.77 -2.06 -14.35
C LYS A 63 3.50 -1.19 -13.31
N SER A 64 4.04 -0.05 -13.71
CA SER A 64 4.82 0.84 -12.84
C SER A 64 3.92 1.61 -11.86
N ASN A 65 2.81 2.16 -12.34
CA ASN A 65 1.95 3.01 -11.50
C ASN A 65 1.14 2.21 -10.47
N ASN A 66 0.80 0.95 -10.76
CA ASN A 66 0.00 0.13 -9.86
C ASN A 66 0.80 -0.53 -8.72
N ASN A 67 2.14 -0.60 -8.81
CA ASN A 67 2.95 -1.34 -7.83
C ASN A 67 3.62 -0.42 -6.81
N SER A 68 4.16 0.74 -7.19
CA SER A 68 4.91 1.59 -6.26
C SER A 68 4.01 2.31 -5.25
N GLU A 69 2.91 2.92 -5.71
CA GLU A 69 1.96 3.62 -4.85
C GLU A 69 1.21 2.65 -3.93
N LEU A 70 0.79 1.50 -4.48
CA LEU A 70 0.08 0.48 -3.72
C LEU A 70 0.96 -0.17 -2.66
N GLN A 71 2.25 -0.44 -2.96
CA GLN A 71 3.20 -0.96 -1.97
C GLN A 71 3.48 0.06 -0.86
N THR A 72 3.60 1.33 -1.22
CA THR A 72 3.81 2.40 -0.24
C THR A 72 2.61 2.51 0.70
N LEU A 73 1.39 2.53 0.16
CA LEU A 73 0.15 2.58 0.93
C LEU A 73 -0.02 1.34 1.83
N LEU A 74 0.26 0.14 1.33
CA LEU A 74 0.22 -1.10 2.11
C LEU A 74 1.24 -1.10 3.25
N SER A 75 2.45 -0.57 3.00
CA SER A 75 3.49 -0.49 4.03
C SER A 75 3.10 0.47 5.16
N GLN A 76 2.51 1.61 4.82
CA GLN A 76 2.01 2.60 5.78
C GLN A 76 0.86 2.02 6.60
N GLN A 77 -0.14 1.41 5.95
CA GLN A 77 -1.26 0.78 6.64
C GLN A 77 -0.81 -0.35 7.58
N LYS A 78 0.20 -1.13 7.19
CA LYS A 78 0.77 -2.16 8.05
C LYS A 78 1.48 -1.58 9.27
N ALA A 79 2.20 -0.47 9.10
CA ALA A 79 2.84 0.24 10.20
C ALA A 79 1.79 0.80 11.19
N ASP A 80 0.73 1.40 10.66
CA ASP A 80 -0.37 1.95 11.45
C ASP A 80 -1.09 0.85 12.23
N LEU A 81 -1.44 -0.27 11.59
CA LEU A 81 -2.06 -1.42 12.25
C LEU A 81 -1.22 -1.95 13.41
N HIS A 82 0.10 -2.04 13.21
CA HIS A 82 0.99 -2.51 14.25
C HIS A 82 1.10 -1.50 15.41
N HIS A 83 1.10 -0.20 15.12
CA HIS A 83 1.05 0.86 16.12
C HIS A 83 -0.24 0.81 16.94
N PHE A 84 -1.40 0.70 16.27
CA PHE A 84 -2.69 0.59 16.94
C PHE A 84 -2.81 -0.69 17.75
N LYS A 85 -2.32 -1.82 17.23
CA LYS A 85 -2.29 -3.08 17.97
C LYS A 85 -1.51 -2.94 19.29
N ARG A 86 -0.31 -2.36 19.24
CA ARG A 86 0.48 -2.11 20.46
C ARG A 86 -0.22 -1.20 21.46
N LYS A 87 -0.93 -0.17 20.97
CA LYS A 87 -1.74 0.69 21.83
C LYS A 87 -2.86 -0.09 22.49
N VAL A 88 -3.61 -0.88 21.72
CA VAL A 88 -4.68 -1.72 22.25
C VAL A 88 -4.12 -2.69 23.30
N ASP A 89 -3.04 -3.40 22.99
CA ASP A 89 -2.38 -4.33 23.92
C ASP A 89 -1.96 -3.62 25.23
N PHE A 90 -1.54 -2.35 25.16
CA PHE A 90 -1.22 -1.55 26.34
C PHE A 90 -2.47 -1.23 27.18
N TYR A 91 -3.56 -0.79 26.56
CA TYR A 91 -4.81 -0.48 27.27
C TYR A 91 -5.52 -1.74 27.77
N GLU A 92 -5.39 -2.88 27.09
CA GLU A 92 -5.97 -4.17 27.46
C GLU A 92 -5.13 -4.94 28.50
N ASN A 93 -3.99 -4.39 28.91
CA ASN A 93 -3.19 -4.99 29.97
C ASN A 93 -3.97 -5.02 31.30
N GLU A 94 -4.34 -6.23 31.74
CA GLU A 94 -5.19 -6.44 32.93
C GLU A 94 -4.58 -5.82 34.20
N LEU A 95 -3.25 -5.88 34.37
CA LEU A 95 -2.57 -5.31 35.52
C LEU A 95 -2.72 -3.78 35.56
N LEU A 96 -2.48 -3.12 34.43
CA LEU A 96 -2.64 -1.67 34.32
C LEU A 96 -4.10 -1.25 34.46
N GLN A 97 -5.04 -1.99 33.89
CA GLN A 97 -6.47 -1.71 34.03
C GLN A 97 -6.93 -1.82 35.49
N ASN A 98 -6.55 -2.90 36.18
CA ASN A 98 -6.92 -3.11 37.58
C ASN A 98 -6.33 -2.02 38.47
N ALA A 99 -5.05 -1.68 38.28
CA ALA A 99 -4.39 -0.61 39.01
C ALA A 99 -5.03 0.76 38.74
N PHE A 100 -5.39 1.05 37.49
CA PHE A 100 -6.10 2.27 37.11
C PHE A 100 -7.47 2.33 37.76
N GLN A 101 -8.30 1.28 37.67
CA GLN A 101 -9.64 1.28 38.28
C GLN A 101 -9.58 1.48 39.80
N LEU A 102 -8.60 0.89 40.48
CA LEU A 102 -8.44 1.03 41.93
C LEU A 102 -8.07 2.45 42.36
N ARG A 103 -7.33 3.19 41.52
CA ARG A 103 -6.68 4.45 41.88
C ARG A 103 -7.14 5.66 41.07
N LYS A 104 -8.10 5.48 40.16
CA LYS A 104 -8.62 6.54 39.29
C LYS A 104 -9.12 7.74 40.11
N GLY A 105 -8.64 8.92 39.76
CA GLY A 105 -8.99 10.18 40.43
C GLY A 105 -8.27 10.41 41.76
N GLN A 106 -7.42 9.49 42.21
CA GLN A 106 -6.59 9.67 43.40
C GLN A 106 -5.25 10.33 43.02
N THR A 107 -4.74 11.16 43.93
CA THR A 107 -3.36 11.62 43.88
C THR A 107 -2.49 10.63 44.65
N LEU A 108 -1.50 10.06 43.96
CA LEU A 108 -0.61 9.07 44.54
C LEU A 108 0.78 9.69 44.74
N GLU A 109 1.30 9.58 45.94
CA GLU A 109 2.67 9.96 46.27
C GLU A 109 3.57 8.73 46.15
N TYR A 110 4.65 8.86 45.38
CA TYR A 110 5.62 7.80 45.17
C TYR A 110 7.03 8.37 45.15
N ARG A 111 8.01 7.49 45.38
CA ARG A 111 9.43 7.86 45.33
C ARG A 111 9.99 7.52 43.96
N ASN A 112 10.52 8.51 43.25
CA ASN A 112 11.10 8.29 41.93
C ASN A 112 12.49 7.62 42.02
N ILE A 113 13.07 7.26 40.87
CA ILE A 113 14.41 6.67 40.74
C ILE A 113 15.54 7.54 41.33
N TYR A 114 15.31 8.85 41.48
CA TYR A 114 16.26 9.80 42.08
C TYR A 114 16.11 9.89 43.61
N GLY A 115 15.12 9.20 44.18
CA GLY A 115 14.86 9.17 45.60
C GLY A 115 14.01 10.35 46.10
N GLU A 116 13.40 11.13 45.21
CA GLU A 116 12.52 12.24 45.52
C GLU A 116 11.06 11.78 45.62
N THR A 117 10.30 12.36 46.54
CA THR A 117 8.86 12.11 46.63
C THR A 117 8.13 13.00 45.63
N VAL A 118 7.41 12.38 44.71
CA VAL A 118 6.64 13.04 43.67
C VAL A 118 5.17 12.64 43.84
N SER A 119 4.26 13.59 43.62
CA SER A 119 2.82 13.35 43.62
C SER A 119 2.29 13.39 42.19
N LYS A 120 1.43 12.42 41.83
CA LYS A 120 0.78 12.39 40.52
C LYS A 120 -0.68 12.00 40.65
N THR A 121 -1.56 12.80 40.03
CA THR A 121 -2.99 12.50 39.94
C THR A 121 -3.24 11.52 38.81
N ILE A 122 -3.93 10.43 39.10
CA ILE A 122 -4.21 9.37 38.11
C ILE A 122 -5.49 9.72 37.37
N THR A 123 -5.34 10.17 36.13
CA THR A 123 -6.46 10.57 35.25
C THR A 123 -6.62 9.60 34.09
N GLN A 124 -5.50 9.04 33.62
CA GLN A 124 -5.43 8.08 32.52
C GLN A 124 -4.59 6.86 32.93
N ILE A 125 -4.69 5.77 32.17
CA ILE A 125 -3.97 4.51 32.48
C ILE A 125 -2.44 4.69 32.34
N GLU A 126 -2.03 5.62 31.47
CA GLU A 126 -0.67 6.04 31.22
C GLU A 126 0.00 6.62 32.48
N ASP A 127 -0.80 7.21 33.36
CA ASP A 127 -0.30 7.76 34.62
C ASP A 127 0.23 6.64 35.53
N ILE A 128 -0.50 5.52 35.60
CA ILE A 128 -0.06 4.32 36.33
C ILE A 128 1.24 3.77 35.73
N TYR A 129 1.30 3.66 34.41
CA TYR A 129 2.50 3.17 33.73
C TYR A 129 3.70 4.08 33.97
N THR A 130 3.50 5.40 33.97
CA THR A 130 4.57 6.37 34.27
C THR A 130 5.09 6.19 35.68
N ILE A 131 4.20 6.02 36.67
CA ILE A 131 4.58 5.78 38.08
C ILE A 131 5.41 4.49 38.20
N LEU A 132 5.02 3.43 37.49
CA LEU A 132 5.78 2.17 37.47
C LEU A 132 7.16 2.33 36.84
N LEU A 133 7.28 3.08 35.73
CA LEU A 133 8.58 3.35 35.11
C LEU A 133 9.47 4.21 36.00
N ASP A 134 8.92 5.24 36.63
CA ASP A 134 9.68 6.16 37.48
C ASP A 134 10.14 5.51 38.79
N THR A 135 9.60 4.35 39.16
CA THR A 135 9.97 3.61 40.38
C THR A 135 10.96 2.48 40.11
N VAL A 136 11.04 1.98 38.88
CA VAL A 136 11.91 0.86 38.52
C VAL A 136 13.24 1.36 37.95
N LYS A 137 14.33 1.10 38.66
CA LYS A 137 15.68 1.33 38.17
C LYS A 137 16.11 0.17 37.28
N LEU A 138 16.18 0.39 35.97
CA LEU A 138 16.74 -0.56 35.01
C LEU A 138 18.29 -0.49 35.10
N SER A 139 18.87 -1.26 36.01
CA SER A 139 20.33 -1.50 36.07
C SER A 139 20.71 -2.75 35.30
#